data_AF-A0A1Y1JN99-F1
#
_entry.id   AF-A0A1Y1JN99-F1
#
_cell.length_a   1.000
_cell.length_b   1.000
_cell.length_c   1.000
_cell.angle_alpha   90.00
_cell.angle_beta   90.00
_cell.angle_gamma   90.00
#
_symmetry.space_group_name_H-M   'P 1'
#
loop_
_entity.id
_entity.type
_entity.pdbx_description
1 polymer ?
#
loop_
_entity_poly.entity_id
_entity_poly.type
_entity_poly.pdbx_seq_one_letter_code
_entity_poly.pdbx_strand_id
1 'polypeptide(L)'
;MEGEAYGFIKDFFKYEEIMDQCIEIADSQRIDRCDELTIENFDKFVFDVKSKCPQVILYLQKIYENNNMSSVGCKFLYYWVYNYLLQKKQINKIRTIYLTFLSTYSVTYSNHNLTDARKISIKEVDLPKVTALYDMYKNLKTIKQNCKPNKSEEYCSLVKEIINQYNMQLQKEDIEISATHVLPHYHSNIKAPILTTITVILMITFFIFIANKISPHVPFLHHGIKRIKNKLKNTVIEWNMLQSQGLRNSFLNTDRYSVFI
;
A
#
# COMPACT_ATOMS: atom_id res chain seq x y z
N MET A 1 16.06 10.95 -2.82
CA MET A 1 14.59 10.96 -2.97
C MET A 1 13.85 10.10 -1.93
N GLU A 2 14.47 9.66 -0.82
CA GLU A 2 13.74 8.96 0.26
C GLU A 2 13.14 9.89 1.33
N GLY A 3 13.58 11.15 1.40
CA GLY A 3 13.19 12.10 2.46
C GLY A 3 11.71 12.52 2.46
N GLU A 4 11.03 12.48 1.30
CA GLU A 4 9.62 12.88 1.21
C GLU A 4 8.64 11.75 1.57
N ALA A 5 9.03 10.49 1.37
CA ALA A 5 8.14 9.34 1.56
C ALA A 5 7.64 9.19 3.01
N TYR A 6 8.44 9.66 3.98
CA TYR A 6 8.17 9.53 5.42
C TYR A 6 7.96 10.87 6.14
N GLY A 7 7.76 11.97 5.38
CA GLY A 7 7.59 13.31 5.94
C GLY A 7 6.41 13.46 6.91
N PHE A 8 5.43 12.56 6.84
CA PHE A 8 4.25 12.53 7.72
C PHE A 8 4.55 12.04 9.15
N ILE A 9 5.69 11.38 9.39
CA ILE A 9 6.01 10.79 10.71
C ILE A 9 6.16 11.86 11.79
N LYS A 10 6.66 13.05 11.43
CA LYS A 10 6.79 14.17 12.38
C LYS A 10 5.45 14.57 13.02
N ASP A 11 4.36 14.36 12.28
CA ASP A 11 3.01 14.73 12.70
C ASP A 11 2.33 13.62 13.52
N PHE A 12 2.89 12.40 13.55
CA PHE A 12 2.36 11.30 14.36
C PHE A 12 2.30 11.65 15.83
N PHE A 13 3.24 12.45 16.34
CA PHE A 13 3.22 12.88 17.73
C PHE A 13 1.94 13.66 18.09
N LYS A 14 1.49 14.56 17.20
CA LYS A 14 0.23 15.30 17.39
C LYS A 14 -0.95 14.31 17.48
N TYR A 15 -0.96 13.30 16.63
CA TYR A 15 -2.04 12.32 16.60
C TYR A 15 -1.97 11.31 17.75
N GLU A 16 -0.78 11.02 18.28
CA GLU A 16 -0.59 10.27 19.52
C GLU A 16 -1.20 11.05 20.70
N GLU A 17 -0.92 12.35 20.82
CA GLU A 17 -1.53 13.18 21.88
C GLU A 17 -3.07 13.19 21.79
N ILE A 18 -3.63 13.29 20.58
CA ILE A 18 -5.10 13.23 20.39
C ILE A 18 -5.65 11.86 20.82
N MET A 19 -4.96 10.77 20.45
CA MET A 19 -5.33 9.40 20.80
C MET A 19 -5.27 9.16 22.31
N ASP A 20 -4.25 9.68 22.99
CA ASP A 20 -4.05 9.55 24.44
C ASP A 20 -5.13 10.32 25.22
N GLN A 21 -5.50 11.51 24.77
CA GLN A 21 -6.61 12.29 25.34
C GLN A 21 -7.98 11.60 25.19
N CYS A 22 -8.11 10.62 24.29
CA CYS A 22 -9.35 9.86 24.13
C CYS A 22 -9.49 8.73 25.14
N ILE A 23 -8.45 8.40 25.92
CA ILE A 23 -8.49 7.33 26.94
C ILE A 23 -9.48 7.70 28.06
N GLU A 24 -9.30 8.86 28.68
CA GLU A 24 -10.11 9.29 29.84
C GLU A 24 -11.59 9.48 29.47
N ILE A 25 -11.86 9.94 28.25
CA ILE A 25 -13.22 10.18 27.76
C ILE A 25 -13.90 8.84 27.43
N ALA A 26 -13.16 7.87 26.88
CA ALA A 26 -13.67 6.55 26.54
C ALA A 26 -14.19 5.79 27.77
N ASP A 27 -13.52 5.91 28.91
CA ASP A 27 -13.97 5.25 30.16
C ASP A 27 -15.30 5.82 30.68
N SER A 28 -15.63 7.06 30.30
CA SER A 28 -16.87 7.74 30.70
C SER A 28 -18.03 7.60 29.71
N GLN A 29 -17.73 7.27 28.44
CA GLN A 29 -18.73 7.19 27.36
C GLN A 29 -18.88 5.76 26.88
N ARG A 30 -20.05 5.17 27.18
CA ARG A 30 -20.40 3.87 26.64
C ARG A 30 -20.73 4.01 25.15
N ILE A 31 -19.82 3.58 24.30
CA ILE A 31 -20.06 3.47 22.85
C ILE A 31 -20.57 2.06 22.61
N ASP A 32 -21.89 1.88 22.73
CA ASP A 32 -22.57 0.57 22.71
C ASP A 32 -22.21 -0.29 21.48
N ARG A 33 -21.87 0.34 20.35
CA ARG A 33 -21.47 -0.35 19.12
C ARG A 33 -20.11 -1.04 19.18
N CYS A 34 -19.28 -0.73 20.17
CA CYS A 34 -18.01 -1.42 20.37
C CYS A 34 -18.20 -2.84 20.93
N ASP A 35 -19.27 -3.09 21.68
CA ASP A 35 -19.59 -4.41 22.23
C ASP A 35 -20.01 -5.40 21.13
N GLU A 36 -20.66 -4.89 20.09
CA GLU A 36 -21.16 -5.63 18.92
C GLU A 36 -20.06 -5.99 17.90
N LEU A 37 -18.81 -5.53 18.11
CA LEU A 37 -17.70 -5.83 17.22
C LEU A 37 -17.50 -7.35 17.06
N THR A 38 -17.73 -7.84 15.84
CA THR A 38 -17.40 -9.20 15.44
C THR A 38 -16.11 -9.16 14.63
N ILE A 39 -15.09 -9.85 15.14
CA ILE A 39 -13.80 -9.94 14.47
C ILE A 39 -13.46 -11.42 14.33
N GLU A 40 -13.79 -12.00 13.17
CA GLU A 40 -13.60 -13.41 12.90
C GLU A 40 -12.11 -13.77 12.86
N ASN A 41 -11.73 -14.86 13.54
CA ASN A 41 -10.35 -15.37 13.62
C ASN A 41 -9.39 -14.52 14.47
N PHE A 42 -9.87 -13.95 15.58
CA PHE A 42 -9.10 -13.07 16.47
C PHE A 42 -9.13 -13.45 17.96
N ASP A 43 -9.41 -14.70 18.31
CA ASP A 43 -9.73 -15.11 19.69
C ASP A 43 -8.80 -14.56 20.79
N LYS A 44 -7.51 -14.36 20.48
CA LYS A 44 -6.53 -13.79 21.41
C LYS A 44 -6.58 -12.25 21.57
N PHE A 45 -7.01 -11.52 20.54
CA PHE A 45 -6.99 -10.05 20.49
C PHE A 45 -8.38 -9.41 20.44
N VAL A 46 -9.46 -10.19 20.31
CA VAL A 46 -10.84 -9.67 20.32
C VAL A 46 -11.08 -8.77 21.54
N PHE A 47 -10.63 -9.21 22.72
CA PHE A 47 -10.79 -8.43 23.95
C PHE A 47 -10.05 -7.09 23.90
N ASP A 48 -8.80 -7.09 23.46
CA ASP A 48 -7.98 -5.87 23.33
C ASP A 48 -8.59 -4.90 22.30
N VAL A 49 -9.05 -5.42 21.15
CA VAL A 49 -9.67 -4.59 20.11
C VAL A 49 -10.99 -3.99 20.62
N LYS A 50 -11.83 -4.78 21.30
CA LYS A 50 -13.10 -4.30 21.88
C LYS A 50 -12.86 -3.25 22.95
N SER A 51 -11.95 -3.51 23.89
CA SER A 51 -11.65 -2.56 24.97
C SER A 51 -11.07 -1.24 24.46
N LYS A 52 -10.35 -1.26 23.34
CA LYS A 52 -9.80 -0.05 22.71
C LYS A 52 -10.72 0.62 21.71
N CYS A 53 -11.82 -0.02 21.32
CA CYS A 53 -12.74 0.55 20.35
C CYS A 53 -13.26 1.93 20.75
N PRO A 54 -13.77 2.18 21.98
CA PRO A 54 -14.30 3.49 22.32
C PRO A 54 -13.27 4.63 22.16
N GLN A 55 -12.02 4.37 22.58
CA GLN A 55 -10.90 5.29 22.40
C GLN A 55 -10.68 5.62 20.91
N VAL A 56 -10.66 4.60 20.05
CA VAL A 56 -10.45 4.77 18.60
C VAL A 56 -11.60 5.52 17.94
N ILE A 57 -12.85 5.25 18.35
CA ILE A 57 -14.03 5.92 17.80
C ILE A 57 -14.01 7.42 18.14
N LEU A 58 -13.66 7.79 19.38
CA LEU A 58 -13.48 9.19 19.78
C LEU A 58 -12.32 9.86 19.05
N TYR A 59 -11.22 9.13 18.86
CA TYR A 59 -10.09 9.62 18.07
C TYR A 59 -10.52 9.94 16.64
N LEU A 60 -11.22 9.02 15.98
CA LEU A 60 -11.74 9.20 14.62
C LEU A 60 -12.68 10.41 14.54
N GLN A 61 -13.51 10.63 15.56
CA GLN A 61 -14.34 11.83 15.64
C GLN A 61 -13.51 13.11 15.71
N LYS A 62 -12.45 13.14 16.53
CA LYS A 62 -11.58 14.32 16.68
C LYS A 62 -10.78 14.64 15.41
N ILE A 63 -10.36 13.62 14.66
CA ILE A 63 -9.56 13.83 13.44
C ILE A 63 -10.40 13.99 12.16
N TYR A 64 -11.74 13.92 12.31
CA TYR A 64 -12.68 14.24 11.25
C TYR A 64 -13.02 15.74 11.32
N GLU A 65 -12.38 16.53 10.47
CA GLU A 65 -12.55 17.98 10.40
C GLU A 65 -13.02 18.39 8.99
N ASN A 66 -13.87 19.41 8.87
CA ASN A 66 -14.30 19.95 7.56
C ASN A 66 -14.85 18.89 6.58
N ASN A 67 -15.62 17.94 7.08
CA ASN A 67 -16.19 16.81 6.32
C ASN A 67 -15.17 15.83 5.73
N ASN A 68 -13.91 15.87 6.16
CA ASN A 68 -12.88 14.95 5.69
C ASN A 68 -12.03 14.41 6.84
N MET A 69 -11.65 13.15 6.71
CA MET A 69 -10.76 12.50 7.67
C MET A 69 -9.31 12.92 7.37
N SER A 70 -8.54 13.28 8.40
CA SER A 70 -7.10 13.53 8.22
C SER A 70 -6.39 12.30 7.67
N SER A 71 -5.74 12.45 6.51
CA SER A 71 -4.94 11.38 5.90
C SER A 71 -3.79 10.95 6.82
N VAL A 72 -3.13 11.92 7.45
CA VAL A 72 -2.02 11.65 8.38
C VAL A 72 -2.53 11.00 9.66
N GLY A 73 -3.69 11.44 10.18
CA GLY A 73 -4.33 10.81 11.33
C GLY A 73 -4.73 9.37 11.06
N CYS A 74 -5.27 9.08 9.87
CA CYS A 74 -5.55 7.71 9.44
C CYS A 74 -4.29 6.84 9.34
N LYS A 75 -3.18 7.38 8.80
CA LYS A 75 -1.89 6.67 8.77
C LYS A 75 -1.39 6.39 10.19
N PHE A 76 -1.54 7.36 11.09
CA PHE A 76 -1.21 7.16 12.50
C PHE A 76 -2.06 6.06 13.13
N LEU A 77 -3.39 6.05 12.92
CA LEU A 77 -4.25 4.99 13.43
C LEU A 77 -3.83 3.60 12.89
N TYR A 78 -3.51 3.51 11.60
CA TYR A 78 -3.00 2.27 11.00
C TYR A 78 -1.70 1.80 11.68
N TYR A 79 -0.74 2.72 11.88
CA TYR A 79 0.47 2.46 12.65
C TYR A 79 0.19 2.09 14.11
N TRP A 80 -0.79 2.75 14.75
CA TRP A 80 -1.13 2.56 16.14
C TRP A 80 -1.68 1.15 16.39
N VAL A 81 -2.53 0.66 15.49
CA VAL A 81 -3.02 -0.73 15.49
C VAL A 81 -1.83 -1.71 15.45
N TYR A 82 -0.86 -1.48 14.57
CA TYR A 82 0.33 -2.33 14.49
C TYR A 82 1.18 -2.28 15.76
N ASN A 83 1.55 -1.07 16.21
CA ASN A 83 2.58 -0.90 17.22
C ASN A 83 2.07 -1.11 18.65
N TYR A 84 0.88 -0.59 18.97
CA TYR A 84 0.36 -0.57 20.34
C TYR A 84 -0.68 -1.68 20.56
N LEU A 85 -1.66 -1.82 19.66
CA LEU A 85 -2.73 -2.79 19.84
C LEU A 85 -2.26 -4.24 19.58
N LEU A 86 -1.55 -4.45 18.48
CA LEU A 86 -1.03 -5.76 18.11
C LEU A 86 0.40 -6.03 18.62
N GLN A 87 1.05 -5.03 19.24
CA GLN A 87 2.41 -5.15 19.76
C GLN A 87 3.40 -5.70 18.73
N LYS A 88 3.32 -5.22 17.49
CA LYS A 88 4.14 -5.64 16.34
C LYS A 88 3.94 -7.10 15.91
N LYS A 89 2.85 -7.75 16.34
CA LYS A 89 2.46 -9.11 15.95
C LYS A 89 1.34 -9.07 14.89
N GLN A 90 1.09 -10.21 14.24
CA GLN A 90 -0.06 -10.41 13.34
C GLN A 90 -0.24 -9.29 12.29
N ILE A 91 0.83 -8.96 11.58
CA ILE A 91 0.87 -7.85 10.61
C ILE A 91 -0.26 -7.96 9.56
N ASN A 92 -0.54 -9.18 9.09
CA ASN A 92 -1.61 -9.49 8.15
C ASN A 92 -3.02 -9.12 8.65
N LYS A 93 -3.18 -8.81 9.94
CA LYS A 93 -4.46 -8.47 10.57
C LYS A 93 -4.68 -6.97 10.76
N ILE A 94 -3.65 -6.14 10.61
CA ILE A 94 -3.72 -4.69 10.84
C ILE A 94 -4.84 -4.07 10.00
N ARG A 95 -4.87 -4.42 8.71
CA ARG A 95 -5.87 -3.89 7.76
C ARG A 95 -7.29 -4.23 8.17
N THR A 96 -7.53 -5.47 8.61
CA THR A 96 -8.86 -5.90 9.05
C THR A 96 -9.32 -5.09 10.25
N ILE A 97 -8.50 -5.00 11.31
CA ILE A 97 -8.84 -4.21 12.51
C ILE A 97 -9.08 -2.73 12.16
N TYR A 98 -8.20 -2.15 11.35
CA TYR A 98 -8.34 -0.76 10.91
C TYR A 98 -9.68 -0.51 10.19
N LEU A 99 -10.04 -1.37 9.23
CA LEU A 99 -11.32 -1.26 8.51
C LEU A 99 -12.52 -1.51 9.40
N THR A 100 -12.39 -2.40 10.39
CA THR A 100 -13.41 -2.65 11.41
C THR A 100 -13.69 -1.38 12.21
N PHE A 101 -12.65 -0.69 12.72
CA PHE A 101 -12.83 0.58 13.43
C PHE A 101 -13.50 1.66 12.57
N LEU A 102 -13.08 1.81 11.30
CA LEU A 102 -13.73 2.76 10.38
C LEU A 102 -15.20 2.43 10.14
N SER A 103 -15.52 1.14 10.01
CA SER A 103 -16.90 0.69 9.79
C SER A 103 -17.77 0.97 11.01
N THR A 104 -17.26 0.67 12.21
CA THR A 104 -17.95 1.00 13.47
C THR A 104 -18.17 2.50 13.59
N TYR A 105 -17.16 3.33 13.32
CA TYR A 105 -17.31 4.79 13.33
C TYR A 105 -18.39 5.27 12.34
N SER A 106 -18.39 4.73 11.12
CA SER A 106 -19.39 5.06 10.10
C SER A 106 -20.82 4.75 10.53
N VAL A 107 -21.01 3.66 11.27
CA VAL A 107 -22.33 3.24 11.79
C VAL A 107 -22.73 4.13 12.98
N THR A 108 -21.79 4.44 13.87
CA THR A 108 -22.04 5.27 15.07
C THR A 108 -22.46 6.70 14.72
N TYR A 109 -21.81 7.33 13.73
CA TYR A 109 -22.00 8.75 13.41
C TYR A 109 -22.53 9.00 11.99
N SER A 110 -23.40 8.11 11.48
CA SER A 110 -24.12 8.20 10.19
C SER A 110 -23.87 9.47 9.36
N ASN A 111 -23.30 9.32 8.15
CA ASN A 111 -23.03 10.36 7.12
C ASN A 111 -21.58 10.87 6.97
N HIS A 112 -20.58 10.19 7.52
CA HIS A 112 -19.18 10.50 7.23
C HIS A 112 -18.65 9.77 5.99
N ASN A 113 -18.09 10.52 5.03
CA ASN A 113 -17.44 9.92 3.85
C ASN A 113 -16.05 9.38 4.24
N LEU A 114 -15.94 8.06 4.38
CA LEU A 114 -14.69 7.39 4.75
C LEU A 114 -13.96 6.76 3.56
N THR A 115 -14.35 7.11 2.33
CA THR A 115 -13.82 6.45 1.11
C THR A 115 -12.31 6.58 1.00
N ASP A 116 -11.76 7.75 1.33
CA ASP A 116 -10.31 7.97 1.25
C ASP A 116 -9.58 7.37 2.45
N ALA A 117 -10.17 7.41 3.64
CA ALA A 117 -9.63 6.73 4.82
C ALA A 117 -9.43 5.23 4.56
N ARG A 118 -10.41 4.53 3.96
CA ARG A 118 -10.32 3.09 3.65
C ARG A 118 -9.17 2.71 2.69
N LYS A 119 -8.70 3.65 1.88
CA LYS A 119 -7.56 3.45 0.95
C LYS A 119 -6.22 3.61 1.65
N ILE A 120 -6.18 4.27 2.79
CA ILE A 120 -4.94 4.52 3.53
C ILE A 120 -4.39 3.20 4.08
N SER A 121 -3.09 3.01 3.85
CA SER A 121 -2.32 1.92 4.42
C SER A 121 -0.84 2.29 4.40
N ILE A 122 -0.09 1.66 5.30
CA ILE A 122 1.37 1.63 5.27
C ILE A 122 1.74 0.24 4.80
N LYS A 123 2.70 0.12 3.87
CA LYS A 123 3.13 -1.20 3.42
C LYS A 123 3.72 -1.95 4.61
N GLU A 124 3.41 -3.23 4.70
CA GLU A 124 3.84 -4.08 5.81
C GLU A 124 5.37 -4.07 6.00
N VAL A 125 6.11 -4.10 4.87
CA VAL A 125 7.58 -4.01 4.85
C VAL A 125 8.13 -2.69 5.41
N ASP A 126 7.34 -1.61 5.36
CA ASP A 126 7.76 -0.29 5.81
C ASP A 126 7.43 -0.05 7.30
N LEU A 127 6.56 -0.87 7.92
CA LEU A 127 6.13 -0.68 9.31
C LEU A 127 7.30 -0.68 10.32
N PRO A 128 8.29 -1.59 10.26
CA PRO A 128 9.47 -1.51 11.13
C PRO A 128 10.27 -0.22 10.93
N LYS A 129 10.42 0.25 9.69
CA LYS A 129 11.12 1.50 9.35
C LYS A 129 10.36 2.71 9.90
N VAL A 130 9.04 2.75 9.71
CA VAL A 130 8.17 3.80 10.28
C VAL A 130 8.29 3.84 11.80
N THR A 131 8.32 2.67 12.45
CA THR A 131 8.49 2.56 13.91
C THR A 131 9.82 3.17 14.35
N ALA A 132 10.93 2.75 13.74
CA ALA A 132 12.26 3.25 14.09
C ALA A 132 12.37 4.79 13.90
N LEU A 133 11.84 5.30 12.78
CA LEU A 133 11.80 6.73 12.52
C LEU A 133 10.93 7.50 13.52
N TYR A 134 9.79 6.93 13.90
CA TYR A 134 8.90 7.55 14.87
C TYR A 134 9.51 7.56 16.27
N ASP A 135 10.09 6.45 16.72
CA ASP A 135 10.79 6.35 18.01
C ASP A 135 11.95 7.35 18.08
N MET A 136 12.73 7.47 17.01
CA MET A 136 13.81 8.46 16.89
C MET A 136 13.28 9.89 17.00
N TYR A 137 12.20 10.20 16.27
CA TYR A 137 11.58 11.53 16.32
C TYR A 137 11.02 11.85 17.72
N LYS A 138 10.33 10.89 18.34
CA LYS A 138 9.77 11.01 19.69
C LYS A 138 10.86 11.27 20.72
N ASN A 139 11.94 10.49 20.70
CA ASN A 139 13.10 10.68 21.57
C ASN A 139 13.73 12.07 21.37
N LEU A 140 13.92 12.50 20.12
CA LEU A 140 14.46 13.83 19.82
C LEU A 140 13.56 14.95 20.35
N LYS A 141 12.23 14.79 20.28
CA LYS A 141 11.29 15.74 20.86
C LYS A 141 11.36 15.77 22.39
N THR A 142 11.45 14.61 23.04
CA THR A 142 11.62 14.49 24.49
C THR A 142 12.92 15.15 24.95
N ILE A 143 14.03 14.92 24.26
CA ILE A 143 15.31 15.59 24.53
C ILE A 143 15.14 17.11 24.42
N LYS A 144 14.53 17.62 23.34
CA LYS A 144 14.30 19.07 23.17
C LYS A 144 13.40 19.67 24.26
N GLN A 145 12.44 18.92 24.79
CA GLN A 145 11.56 19.38 25.86
C GLN A 145 12.26 19.41 27.22
N ASN A 146 13.07 18.40 27.51
CA ASN A 146 13.79 18.27 28.78
C ASN A 146 15.04 19.15 28.84
N CYS A 147 15.63 19.47 27.68
CA CYS A 147 16.81 20.32 27.54
C CYS A 147 16.51 21.78 27.27
N LYS A 148 15.34 22.25 27.73
CA LYS A 148 15.05 23.68 27.76
C LYS A 148 15.86 24.36 28.88
N PRO A 149 16.31 25.61 28.69
CA PRO A 149 16.97 26.36 29.75
C PRO A 149 16.07 26.37 31.00
N ASN A 150 16.65 26.04 32.15
CA ASN A 150 16.02 25.82 33.47
C ASN A 150 15.52 24.39 33.79
N LYS A 151 15.80 23.37 32.96
CA LYS A 151 15.57 21.95 33.32
C LYS A 151 16.83 21.10 33.13
N SER A 152 17.15 20.33 34.17
CA SER A 152 18.20 19.28 34.27
C SER A 152 19.41 19.46 33.34
N GLU A 153 20.31 20.36 33.70
CA GLU A 153 21.55 20.65 32.95
C GLU A 153 22.43 19.39 32.78
N GLU A 154 22.43 18.51 33.78
CA GLU A 154 23.19 17.24 33.80
C GLU A 154 22.66 16.20 32.80
N TYR A 155 21.35 16.02 32.66
CA TYR A 155 20.79 15.10 31.66
C TYR A 155 21.15 15.54 30.24
N CYS A 156 21.10 16.85 30.01
CA CYS A 156 21.31 17.42 28.68
C CYS A 156 22.78 17.50 28.28
N SER A 157 23.68 17.68 29.24
CA SER A 157 25.12 17.55 29.00
C SER A 157 25.47 16.11 28.59
N LEU A 158 24.96 15.11 29.30
CA LEU A 158 25.17 13.69 28.97
C LEU A 158 24.62 13.32 27.58
N VAL A 159 23.38 13.73 27.27
CA VAL A 159 22.79 13.48 25.93
C VAL A 159 23.60 14.17 24.83
N LYS A 160 24.05 15.41 25.06
CA LYS A 160 24.88 16.15 24.10
C LYS A 160 26.24 15.47 23.90
N GLU A 161 26.82 14.92 24.96
CA GLU A 161 28.07 14.16 24.89
C GLU A 161 27.91 12.90 24.04
N ILE A 162 26.85 12.10 24.27
CA ILE A 162 26.54 10.90 23.47
C ILE A 162 26.36 11.25 21.99
N ILE A 163 25.56 12.30 21.70
CA ILE A 163 25.35 12.77 20.31
C ILE A 163 26.68 13.19 19.67
N ASN A 164 27.52 13.93 20.39
CA ASN A 164 28.82 14.36 19.90
C ASN A 164 29.75 13.17 19.62
N GLN A 165 29.80 12.18 20.52
CA GLN A 165 30.60 10.97 20.33
C GLN A 165 30.15 10.20 19.08
N TYR A 166 28.84 10.03 18.89
CA TYR A 166 28.28 9.37 17.70
C TYR A 166 28.58 10.15 16.41
N ASN A 167 28.41 11.47 16.41
CA ASN A 167 28.73 12.31 15.25
C ASN A 167 30.24 12.27 14.91
N MET A 168 31.11 12.20 15.91
CA MET A 168 32.55 12.01 15.69
C MET A 168 32.87 10.64 15.08
N GLN A 169 32.15 9.58 15.46
CA GLN A 169 32.30 8.26 14.86
C GLN A 169 31.84 8.25 13.40
N LEU A 170 30.68 8.85 13.10
CA LEU A 170 30.19 8.99 11.72
C LEU A 170 31.15 9.79 10.85
N GLN A 171 31.72 10.89 11.36
CA GLN A 171 32.73 11.65 10.61
C GLN A 171 33.98 10.83 10.34
N LYS A 172 34.42 10.00 11.31
CA LYS A 172 35.56 9.09 11.10
C LYS A 172 35.24 8.03 10.06
N GLU A 173 34.06 7.42 10.09
CA GLU A 173 33.62 6.45 9.08
C GLU A 173 33.47 7.10 7.69
N ASP A 174 32.92 8.31 7.57
CA ASP A 174 32.86 9.02 6.27
C ASP A 174 34.27 9.36 5.74
N ILE A 175 35.20 9.73 6.63
CA ILE A 175 36.62 9.95 6.30
C ILE A 175 37.29 8.62 5.89
N GLU A 176 36.98 7.52 6.56
CA GLU A 176 37.55 6.21 6.28
C GLU A 176 36.94 5.57 5.02
N ILE A 177 35.66 5.77 4.75
CA ILE A 177 34.99 5.35 3.49
C ILE A 177 35.54 6.17 2.31
N SER A 178 35.76 7.48 2.49
CA SER A 178 36.38 8.32 1.45
C SER A 178 37.88 8.06 1.27
N ALA A 179 38.59 7.59 2.31
CA ALA A 179 40.00 7.23 2.24
C ALA A 179 40.24 5.79 1.74
N THR A 180 39.31 4.86 1.97
CA THR A 180 39.56 3.43 1.73
C THR A 180 38.99 2.91 0.42
N HIS A 181 38.03 3.57 -0.24
CA HIS A 181 37.52 3.06 -1.52
C HIS A 181 36.99 4.13 -2.49
N VAL A 182 37.89 4.60 -3.37
CA VAL A 182 37.57 4.49 -4.81
C VAL A 182 37.58 2.99 -5.14
N LEU A 183 36.52 2.28 -4.75
CA LEU A 183 36.20 0.99 -5.38
C LEU A 183 35.96 1.31 -6.86
N PRO A 184 36.65 0.64 -7.80
CA PRO A 184 36.28 0.77 -9.19
C PRO A 184 34.80 0.41 -9.27
N HIS A 185 34.03 1.35 -9.82
CA HIS A 185 32.61 1.23 -10.11
C HIS A 185 32.29 -0.22 -10.45
N TYR A 186 31.73 -0.96 -9.49
CA TYR A 186 31.34 -2.35 -9.69
C TYR A 186 30.14 -2.29 -10.62
N HIS A 187 30.42 -2.32 -11.91
CA HIS A 187 29.43 -2.45 -12.95
C HIS A 187 28.87 -3.86 -12.75
N SER A 188 27.84 -3.98 -11.92
CA SER A 188 27.12 -5.23 -11.77
C SER A 188 26.67 -5.60 -13.18
N ASN A 189 27.26 -6.68 -13.70
CA ASN A 189 26.95 -7.22 -15.01
C ASN A 189 25.55 -7.86 -14.97
N ILE A 190 24.51 -7.12 -14.57
CA ILE A 190 23.10 -7.50 -14.60
C ILE A 190 22.70 -7.96 -16.01
N LYS A 191 23.42 -7.46 -17.03
CA LYS A 191 23.31 -7.92 -18.42
C LYS A 191 23.64 -9.41 -18.58
N ALA A 192 24.56 -9.99 -17.82
CA ALA A 192 24.98 -11.39 -17.96
C ALA A 192 23.91 -12.39 -17.45
N PRO A 193 23.29 -12.23 -16.27
CA PRO A 193 22.14 -13.05 -15.85
C PRO A 193 20.94 -12.93 -16.80
N ILE A 194 20.67 -11.73 -17.32
CA ILE A 194 19.56 -11.51 -18.26
C ILE A 194 19.86 -12.19 -19.60
N LEU A 195 21.08 -12.07 -20.13
CA LEU A 195 21.46 -12.68 -21.40
C LEU A 195 21.50 -14.22 -21.30
N THR A 196 21.97 -14.77 -20.18
CA THR A 196 21.99 -16.23 -19.94
C THR A 196 20.58 -16.79 -19.85
N THR A 197 19.67 -16.14 -19.11
CA THR A 197 18.26 -16.59 -19.02
C THR A 197 17.55 -16.55 -20.37
N ILE A 198 17.71 -15.49 -21.17
CA ILE A 198 17.17 -15.42 -22.53
C ILE A 198 17.72 -16.55 -23.41
N THR A 199 19.02 -16.82 -23.34
CA THR A 199 19.68 -17.87 -24.15
C THR A 199 19.15 -19.26 -23.80
N VAL A 200 18.95 -19.55 -22.51
CA VAL A 200 18.40 -20.84 -22.05
C VAL A 200 16.95 -21.03 -22.52
N ILE A 201 16.12 -19.98 -22.45
CA ILE A 201 14.73 -20.04 -22.93
C ILE A 201 14.69 -20.29 -24.45
N LEU A 202 15.55 -19.62 -25.22
CA LEU A 202 15.65 -19.83 -26.67
C LEU A 202 16.11 -21.25 -27.03
N MET A 203 17.09 -21.80 -26.32
CA MET A 203 17.51 -23.19 -26.48
C MET A 203 16.35 -24.16 -26.24
N ILE A 204 15.64 -24.04 -25.12
CA ILE A 204 14.53 -24.93 -24.76
C ILE A 204 13.41 -24.88 -25.82
N THR A 205 13.02 -23.67 -26.24
CA THR A 205 11.98 -23.48 -27.27
C THR A 205 12.41 -24.06 -28.62
N PHE A 206 13.68 -23.94 -28.99
CA PHE A 206 14.24 -24.54 -30.20
C PHE A 206 14.20 -26.08 -30.16
N PHE A 207 14.58 -26.69 -29.04
CA PHE A 207 14.48 -28.14 -28.86
C PHE A 207 13.03 -28.64 -28.94
N ILE A 208 12.09 -27.92 -28.33
CA ILE A 208 10.65 -28.22 -28.44
C ILE A 208 10.19 -28.11 -29.89
N PHE A 209 10.65 -27.10 -30.63
CA PHE A 209 10.32 -26.94 -32.05
C PHE A 209 10.85 -28.08 -32.91
N ILE A 210 12.10 -28.51 -32.72
CA ILE A 210 12.69 -29.67 -33.40
C ILE A 210 11.93 -30.95 -33.04
N ALA A 211 11.69 -31.17 -31.74
CA ALA A 211 10.95 -32.35 -31.27
C ALA A 211 9.54 -32.40 -31.88
N ASN A 212 8.85 -31.26 -31.95
CA ASN A 212 7.56 -31.17 -32.62
C ASN A 212 7.68 -31.41 -34.13
N LYS A 213 8.71 -30.89 -34.80
CA LYS A 213 8.89 -31.09 -36.25
C LYS A 213 9.21 -32.54 -36.62
N ILE A 214 9.97 -33.24 -35.78
CA ILE A 214 10.41 -34.63 -36.03
C ILE A 214 9.41 -35.65 -35.48
N SER A 215 8.63 -35.30 -34.46
CA SER A 215 7.62 -36.20 -33.89
C SER A 215 6.50 -36.48 -34.90
N PRO A 216 6.28 -37.74 -35.28
CA PRO A 216 5.29 -38.13 -36.30
C PRO A 216 3.82 -37.97 -35.85
N HIS A 217 3.57 -37.37 -34.68
CA HIS A 217 2.23 -37.11 -34.15
C HIS A 217 1.66 -35.71 -34.48
N VAL A 218 2.37 -34.89 -35.27
CA VAL A 218 1.91 -33.56 -35.73
C VAL A 218 0.81 -33.50 -36.82
N PRO A 219 0.29 -34.60 -37.43
CA PRO A 219 -0.87 -34.48 -38.33
C PRO A 219 -2.13 -33.90 -37.65
N PHE A 220 -2.29 -34.11 -36.33
CA PHE A 220 -3.48 -33.66 -35.60
C PHE A 220 -3.54 -32.14 -35.39
N LEU A 221 -2.40 -31.50 -35.07
CA LEU A 221 -2.35 -30.05 -34.87
C LEU A 221 -2.51 -29.29 -36.20
N HIS A 222 -1.94 -29.82 -37.29
CA HIS A 222 -2.12 -29.22 -38.61
C HIS A 222 -3.59 -29.30 -39.08
N HIS A 223 -4.30 -30.37 -38.73
CA HIS A 223 -5.74 -30.48 -38.98
C HIS A 223 -6.56 -29.52 -38.10
N GLY A 224 -6.18 -29.33 -36.84
CA GLY A 224 -6.80 -28.35 -35.93
C GLY A 224 -6.69 -26.91 -36.46
N ILE A 225 -5.48 -26.49 -36.84
CA ILE A 225 -5.23 -25.15 -37.39
C ILE A 225 -5.97 -24.97 -38.72
N LYS A 226 -6.00 -26.00 -39.59
CA LYS A 226 -6.76 -25.96 -40.85
C LYS A 226 -8.27 -25.84 -40.62
N ARG A 227 -8.82 -26.51 -39.61
CA ARG A 227 -10.23 -26.37 -39.21
C ARG A 227 -10.55 -24.95 -38.71
N ILE A 228 -9.67 -24.37 -37.88
CA ILE A 228 -9.85 -22.99 -37.38
C ILE A 228 -9.78 -21.99 -38.54
N LYS A 229 -8.79 -22.12 -39.43
CA LYS A 229 -8.63 -21.24 -40.61
C LYS A 229 -9.84 -21.33 -41.55
N ASN A 230 -10.40 -22.52 -41.75
CA ASN A 230 -11.61 -22.69 -42.56
C ASN A 230 -12.86 -22.09 -41.89
N LYS A 231 -13.02 -22.24 -40.57
CA LYS A 231 -14.10 -21.57 -39.83
C LYS A 231 -14.02 -20.05 -39.98
N LEU A 232 -12.83 -19.49 -39.81
CA LEU A 232 -12.61 -18.04 -39.92
C LEU A 232 -12.91 -17.52 -41.33
N LYS A 233 -12.51 -18.26 -42.38
CA LYS A 233 -12.87 -17.92 -43.77
C LYS A 233 -14.39 -17.92 -44.00
N ASN A 234 -15.10 -18.91 -43.47
CA ASN A 234 -16.56 -18.96 -43.59
C ASN A 234 -17.22 -17.76 -42.88
N THR A 235 -16.78 -17.42 -41.68
CA THR A 235 -17.31 -16.25 -40.95
C THR A 235 -17.05 -14.94 -41.68
N VAL A 236 -15.87 -14.76 -42.30
CA VAL A 236 -15.57 -13.56 -43.10
C VAL A 236 -16.47 -13.48 -44.35
N ILE A 237 -16.73 -14.61 -45.01
CA ILE A 237 -17.65 -14.67 -46.16
C ILE A 237 -19.08 -14.30 -45.72
N GLU A 238 -19.54 -14.85 -44.59
CA GLU A 238 -20.85 -14.56 -44.01
C GLU A 238 -20.99 -13.08 -43.62
N TRP A 239 -19.95 -12.49 -43.03
CA TRP A 239 -19.92 -11.07 -42.69
C TRP A 239 -19.98 -10.17 -43.93
N ASN A 240 -19.24 -10.52 -44.99
CA ASN A 240 -19.29 -9.80 -46.26
C ASN A 240 -20.67 -9.88 -46.93
N MET A 241 -21.37 -11.02 -46.81
CA MET A 241 -22.75 -11.15 -47.32
C MET A 241 -23.73 -10.25 -46.56
N LEU A 242 -23.67 -10.23 -45.23
CA LEU A 242 -24.53 -9.39 -44.38
C LEU A 242 -24.31 -7.89 -44.65
N GLN A 243 -23.06 -7.48 -44.84
CA GLN A 243 -22.74 -6.07 -45.12
C GLN A 243 -23.26 -5.62 -46.50
N SER A 244 -23.24 -6.50 -47.52
CA SER A 244 -23.81 -6.19 -48.83
C SER A 244 -25.33 -6.02 -48.81
N GLN A 245 -26.05 -6.74 -47.94
CA GLN A 245 -27.50 -6.60 -47.78
C GLN A 245 -27.88 -5.30 -47.07
N GLY A 246 -27.08 -4.88 -46.09
CA GLY A 246 -27.26 -3.58 -45.42
C GLY A 246 -27.12 -2.38 -46.38
N LEU A 247 -26.12 -2.41 -47.26
CA LEU A 247 -25.89 -1.36 -48.26
C LEU A 247 -26.96 -1.34 -49.37
N ARG A 248 -27.59 -2.47 -49.68
CA ARG A 248 -28.66 -2.54 -50.70
C ARG A 248 -29.99 -1.96 -50.21
N ASN A 249 -30.27 -2.03 -48.91
CA ASN A 249 -31.49 -1.48 -48.32
C ASN A 249 -31.42 0.04 -48.08
N SER A 250 -30.24 0.61 -47.89
CA SER A 250 -30.09 2.07 -47.74
C SER A 250 -30.24 2.84 -49.06
N PHE A 251 -29.95 2.22 -50.21
CA PHE A 251 -30.10 2.84 -51.53
C PHE A 251 -31.55 2.86 -52.06
N LEU A 252 -32.44 2.02 -51.54
CA LEU A 252 -33.85 1.99 -51.96
C LEU A 252 -34.75 2.96 -51.18
N ASN A 253 -34.24 3.60 -50.13
CA ASN A 253 -35.05 4.43 -49.23
C ASN A 253 -34.83 5.95 -49.40
N THR A 254 -33.96 6.36 -50.33
CA THR A 254 -33.68 7.79 -50.60
C THR A 254 -34.53 8.42 -51.71
N ASP A 255 -35.30 7.64 -52.46
CA ASP A 255 -36.12 8.16 -53.58
C ASP A 255 -37.56 8.55 -53.19
N ARG A 256 -37.91 8.62 -51.90
CA ARG A 256 -39.30 8.90 -51.45
C ARG A 256 -39.58 10.26 -50.81
N TYR A 257 -38.63 11.20 -50.78
CA TYR A 257 -38.89 12.52 -50.20
C TYR A 257 -38.43 13.66 -51.12
N SER A 258 -39.17 13.88 -52.21
CA SER A 258 -39.09 15.13 -52.99
C SER A 258 -40.39 15.43 -53.74
N VAL A 259 -41.38 16.06 -53.09
CA VAL A 259 -42.55 16.79 -53.64
C VAL A 259 -43.21 17.50 -52.43
N PHE A 260 -43.71 18.73 -52.41
CA PHE A 260 -43.59 20.02 -53.12
C PHE A 260 -44.43 21.00 -52.25
N ILE A 261 -44.05 22.29 -52.26
CA ILE A 261 -44.88 23.51 -52.02
C ILE A 261 -45.54 23.68 -50.64
#